data_AF-A0A7S1NSX0-F1
#
_entry.id   AF-A0A7S1NSX0-F1
#
_cell.length_a   1.000
_cell.length_b   1.000
_cell.length_c   1.000
_cell.angle_alpha   90.00
_cell.angle_beta   90.00
_cell.angle_gamma   90.00
#
_symmetry.space_group_name_H-M   'P 1'
#
loop_
_entity.id
_entity.type
_entity.pdbx_description
1 polymer ?
#
loop_
_entity_poly.entity_id
_entity_poly.type
_entity_poly.pdbx_seq_one_letter_code
_entity_poly.pdbx_strand_id
1 'polypeptide(L)'
;ARMSSLSDYDALVANSVGALVSAAKALGGDNVPLAAAVEKAFRAQREFLAQAVTMAQPSDLMAMLGPTSAAIGEAGDLAGKMRRGAFGQHAQAVEEGLAALAWVTVSPTPVPHIHDTRDTMMFYCNKIMVQYKGTSPDHVTWAKALQALLGDLAAYVKQHRT
;
A
#
# COMPACT_ATOMS: atom_id res chain seq x y z
N ALA A 1 -4.99 -7.82 22.60
CA ALA A 1 -6.09 -8.23 21.71
C ALA A 1 -6.42 -7.14 20.68
N ARG A 2 -6.90 -5.95 21.07
CA ARG A 2 -7.16 -4.83 20.11
C ARG A 2 -6.07 -3.75 20.07
N MET A 3 -5.48 -3.38 21.21
CA MET A 3 -4.37 -2.41 21.26
C MET A 3 -3.09 -2.93 20.55
N SER A 4 -2.85 -4.24 20.62
CA SER A 4 -1.74 -4.90 19.90
C SER A 4 -1.90 -4.81 18.37
N SER A 5 -3.13 -4.84 17.85
CA SER A 5 -3.40 -4.69 16.41
C SER A 5 -2.99 -3.29 15.91
N LEU A 6 -3.22 -2.23 16.70
CA LEU A 6 -2.78 -0.89 16.27
C LEU A 6 -1.27 -0.73 16.33
N SER A 7 -0.61 -1.22 17.39
CA SER A 7 0.85 -1.14 17.47
C SER A 7 1.54 -1.93 16.35
N ASP A 8 0.99 -3.09 15.99
CA ASP A 8 1.54 -3.93 14.92
C ASP A 8 1.33 -3.28 13.55
N TYR A 9 0.22 -2.55 13.35
CA TYR A 9 0.02 -1.72 12.15
C TYR A 9 0.95 -0.50 12.14
N ASP A 10 1.13 0.18 13.27
CA ASP A 10 2.06 1.31 13.39
C ASP A 10 3.49 0.85 13.06
N ALA A 11 3.88 -0.36 13.47
CA ALA A 11 5.15 -0.99 13.10
C ALA A 11 5.24 -1.30 11.59
N LEU A 12 4.17 -1.82 10.97
CA LEU A 12 4.10 -2.01 9.52
C LEU A 12 4.32 -0.70 8.76
N VAL A 13 3.68 0.39 9.21
CA VAL A 13 3.85 1.72 8.61
C VAL A 13 5.28 2.23 8.81
N ALA A 14 5.84 2.14 10.02
CA ALA A 14 7.19 2.59 10.29
C ALA A 14 8.25 1.81 9.49
N ASN A 15 8.07 0.49 9.36
CA ASN A 15 9.06 -0.39 8.75
C ASN A 15 8.86 -0.49 7.24
N SER A 16 7.75 -1.08 6.78
CA SER A 16 7.58 -1.48 5.38
C SER A 16 7.21 -0.29 4.49
N VAL A 17 6.32 0.61 4.95
CA VAL A 17 6.05 1.86 4.24
C VAL A 17 7.27 2.78 4.32
N GLY A 18 7.92 2.88 5.49
CA GLY A 18 9.16 3.63 5.65
C GLY A 18 10.29 3.16 4.73
N ALA A 19 10.43 1.85 4.51
CA ALA A 19 11.39 1.28 3.57
C ALA A 19 11.07 1.64 2.12
N LEU A 20 9.79 1.59 1.71
CA LEU A 20 9.36 2.03 0.38
C LEU A 20 9.66 3.52 0.16
N VAL A 21 9.33 4.38 1.13
CA VAL A 21 9.62 5.82 1.06
C VAL A 21 11.13 6.09 1.00
N SER A 22 11.93 5.32 1.73
CA SER A 22 13.38 5.45 1.71
C SER A 22 13.97 5.01 0.37
N ALA A 23 13.52 3.88 -0.17
CA ALA A 23 13.90 3.42 -1.51
C ALA A 23 13.49 4.43 -2.59
N ALA A 24 12.31 5.03 -2.45
CA ALA A 24 11.83 6.06 -3.35
C ALA A 24 12.72 7.31 -3.34
N LYS A 25 13.13 7.78 -2.16
CA LYS A 25 14.03 8.92 -2.02
C LYS A 25 15.42 8.63 -2.62
N ALA A 26 15.94 7.43 -2.43
CA ALA A 26 17.21 7.02 -3.03
C ALA A 26 17.13 7.01 -4.57
N LEU A 27 16.03 6.49 -5.11
CA LEU A 27 15.79 6.43 -6.56
C LEU A 27 15.51 7.81 -7.20
N GLY A 28 14.85 8.71 -6.46
CA GLY A 28 14.52 10.06 -6.92
C GLY A 28 13.44 10.14 -8.02
N GLY A 29 13.24 11.33 -8.57
CA GLY A 29 12.26 11.59 -9.64
C GLY A 29 10.80 11.43 -9.20
N ASP A 30 9.93 11.15 -10.17
CA ASP A 30 8.46 11.12 -9.99
C ASP A 30 7.97 10.01 -9.04
N ASN A 31 8.82 9.04 -8.71
CA ASN A 31 8.45 8.00 -7.74
C ASN A 31 8.37 8.51 -6.28
N VAL A 32 9.10 9.58 -5.94
CA VAL A 32 9.10 10.15 -4.59
C VAL A 32 7.70 10.60 -4.16
N PRO A 33 6.97 11.43 -4.93
CA PRO A 33 5.60 11.78 -4.59
C PRO A 33 4.64 10.59 -4.65
N LEU A 34 4.89 9.56 -5.49
CA LEU A 34 4.09 8.32 -5.47
C LEU A 34 4.22 7.57 -4.14
N ALA A 35 5.45 7.39 -3.63
CA ALA A 35 5.66 6.72 -2.35
C ALA A 35 5.07 7.51 -1.17
N ALA A 36 5.12 8.85 -1.23
CA ALA A 36 4.45 9.70 -0.25
C ALA A 36 2.92 9.55 -0.27
N ALA A 37 2.32 9.35 -1.46
CA ALA A 37 0.90 9.07 -1.58
C ALA A 37 0.52 7.70 -0.98
N VAL A 38 1.37 6.68 -1.15
CA VAL A 38 1.21 5.38 -0.46
C VAL A 38 1.25 5.57 1.05
N GLU A 39 2.23 6.31 1.57
CA GLU A 39 2.32 6.59 2.99
C GLU A 39 1.07 7.30 3.53
N LYS A 40 0.57 8.31 2.81
CA LYS A 40 -0.68 9.00 3.16
C LYS A 40 -1.86 8.02 3.25
N ALA A 41 -2.01 7.11 2.29
CA ALA A 41 -3.10 6.14 2.27
C ALA A 41 -3.03 5.15 3.44
N PHE A 42 -1.84 4.63 3.78
CA PHE A 42 -1.64 3.77 4.94
C PHE A 42 -1.89 4.50 6.27
N ARG A 43 -1.47 5.76 6.39
CA ARG A 43 -1.77 6.58 7.57
C ARG A 43 -3.27 6.86 7.71
N ALA A 44 -3.98 7.10 6.62
CA ALA A 44 -5.43 7.23 6.64
C ALA A 44 -6.12 5.91 7.08
N GLN A 45 -5.66 4.76 6.57
CA GLN A 45 -6.15 3.46 7.02
C GLN A 45 -5.86 3.21 8.50
N ARG A 46 -4.70 3.65 9.02
CA ARG A 46 -4.40 3.58 10.46
C ARG A 46 -5.46 4.31 11.28
N GLU A 47 -5.84 5.53 10.90
CA GLU A 47 -6.86 6.31 11.60
C GLU A 47 -8.23 5.64 11.55
N PHE A 48 -8.57 5.03 10.41
CA PHE A 48 -9.76 4.18 10.31
C PHE A 48 -9.70 3.01 11.31
N LEU A 49 -8.59 2.28 11.37
CA LEU A 49 -8.42 1.16 12.29
C LEU A 49 -8.50 1.60 13.77
N ALA A 50 -7.97 2.79 14.09
CA ALA A 50 -7.99 3.34 15.44
C ALA A 50 -9.42 3.64 15.92
N GLN A 51 -10.26 4.16 15.03
CA GLN A 51 -11.68 4.33 15.31
C GLN A 51 -12.39 2.97 15.42
N ALA A 52 -12.13 2.05 14.47
CA ALA A 52 -12.78 0.75 14.42
C ALA A 52 -12.54 -0.11 15.67
N VAL A 53 -11.36 -0.05 16.31
CA VAL A 53 -11.10 -0.83 17.54
C VAL A 53 -11.91 -0.38 18.75
N THR A 54 -12.37 0.88 18.76
CA THR A 54 -13.22 1.44 19.84
C THR A 54 -14.70 1.13 19.65
N MET A 55 -15.10 0.65 18.48
CA MET A 55 -16.50 0.35 18.15
C MET A 55 -16.81 -1.13 18.36
N ALA A 56 -18.03 -1.43 18.83
CA ALA A 56 -18.56 -2.79 18.86
C ALA A 56 -18.92 -3.26 17.43
N GLN A 57 -19.50 -2.36 16.62
CA GLN A 57 -19.70 -2.49 15.19
C GLN A 57 -19.87 -1.07 14.60
N PRO A 58 -19.19 -0.69 13.50
CA PRO A 58 -19.40 0.63 12.89
C PRO A 58 -20.82 0.73 12.32
N SER A 59 -21.60 1.71 12.77
CA SER A 59 -22.92 1.99 12.19
C SER A 59 -22.83 2.63 10.80
N ASP A 60 -21.69 3.26 10.47
CA ASP A 60 -21.40 3.82 9.16
C ASP A 60 -19.93 3.58 8.75
N LEU A 61 -19.67 2.35 8.31
CA LEU A 61 -18.36 1.93 7.80
C LEU A 61 -17.89 2.80 6.61
N MET A 62 -18.82 3.24 5.75
CA MET A 62 -18.50 3.98 4.53
C MET A 62 -18.05 5.41 4.84
N ALA A 63 -18.71 6.10 5.77
CA ALA A 63 -18.25 7.41 6.22
C ALA A 63 -16.85 7.37 6.82
N MET A 64 -16.53 6.32 7.60
CA MET A 64 -15.20 6.14 8.18
C MET A 64 -14.12 5.86 7.15
N LEU A 65 -14.46 5.28 6.00
CA LEU A 65 -13.53 4.99 4.91
C LEU A 65 -13.19 6.21 4.05
N GLY A 66 -13.99 7.28 4.13
CA GLY A 66 -13.82 8.49 3.32
C GLY A 66 -12.38 8.99 3.23
N PRO A 67 -11.64 9.15 4.34
CA PRO A 67 -10.24 9.58 4.30
C PRO A 67 -9.31 8.62 3.55
N THR A 68 -9.47 7.31 3.75
CA THR A 68 -8.67 6.28 3.05
C THR A 68 -8.99 6.28 1.56
N SER A 69 -10.27 6.30 1.19
CA SER A 69 -10.73 6.36 -0.20
C SER A 69 -10.24 7.62 -0.92
N ALA A 70 -10.26 8.78 -0.25
CA ALA A 70 -9.73 10.03 -0.79
C ALA A 70 -8.22 9.93 -1.04
N ALA A 71 -7.45 9.38 -0.09
CA ALA A 71 -6.02 9.20 -0.26
C ALA A 71 -5.66 8.23 -1.42
N ILE A 72 -6.43 7.15 -1.58
CA ILE A 72 -6.29 6.24 -2.73
C ILE A 72 -6.61 6.96 -4.05
N GLY A 73 -7.69 7.75 -4.08
CA GLY A 73 -8.07 8.53 -5.26
C GLY A 73 -6.99 9.53 -5.68
N GLU A 74 -6.44 10.29 -4.72
CA GLU A 74 -5.34 11.23 -4.98
C GLU A 74 -4.09 10.51 -5.52
N ALA A 75 -3.76 9.32 -4.98
CA ALA A 75 -2.66 8.51 -5.47
C ALA A 75 -2.91 8.01 -6.92
N GLY A 76 -4.16 7.63 -7.24
CA GLY A 76 -4.58 7.27 -8.59
C GLY A 76 -4.46 8.43 -9.58
N ASP A 77 -4.90 9.64 -9.20
CA ASP A 77 -4.76 10.84 -10.03
C ASP A 77 -3.28 11.18 -10.31
N LEU A 78 -2.43 11.04 -9.28
CA LEU A 78 -0.99 11.23 -9.41
C LEU A 78 -0.37 10.18 -10.35
N ALA A 79 -0.72 8.91 -10.16
CA ALA A 79 -0.27 7.80 -11.00
C ALA A 79 -0.71 7.98 -12.46
N GLY A 80 -1.93 8.46 -12.69
CA GLY A 80 -2.46 8.76 -14.02
C GLY A 80 -1.63 9.78 -14.79
N LYS A 81 -1.13 10.82 -14.12
CA LYS A 81 -0.24 11.85 -14.70
C LYS A 81 1.13 11.27 -15.10
N MET A 82 1.60 10.23 -14.40
CA MET A 82 2.91 9.61 -14.61
C MET A 82 2.86 8.40 -15.56
N ARG A 83 1.67 7.93 -15.94
CA ARG A 83 1.45 6.67 -16.68
C ARG A 83 2.26 6.55 -17.98
N ARG A 84 2.53 7.67 -18.66
CA ARG A 84 3.32 7.73 -19.91
C ARG A 84 4.79 8.12 -19.72
N GLY A 85 5.22 8.37 -18.49
CA GLY A 85 6.60 8.80 -18.16
C GLY A 85 7.54 7.64 -17.81
N ALA A 86 8.77 7.97 -17.42
CA ALA A 86 9.80 7.01 -17.03
C ALA A 86 9.38 6.13 -15.83
N PHE A 87 8.54 6.67 -14.95
CA PHE A 87 7.99 5.96 -13.80
C PHE A 87 6.60 5.34 -14.06
N GLY A 88 6.16 5.22 -15.32
CA GLY A 88 4.82 4.71 -15.66
C GLY A 88 4.52 3.32 -15.08
N GLN A 89 5.50 2.41 -15.07
CA GLN A 89 5.33 1.10 -14.43
C GLN A 89 5.25 1.19 -12.90
N HIS A 90 5.93 2.16 -12.27
CA HIS A 90 5.89 2.37 -10.82
C HIS A 90 4.52 2.92 -10.42
N ALA A 91 4.01 3.86 -11.21
CA ALA A 91 2.67 4.42 -11.07
C ALA A 91 1.60 3.31 -11.15
N GLN A 92 1.68 2.41 -12.14
CA GLN A 92 0.77 1.26 -12.24
C GLN A 92 0.90 0.31 -11.05
N ALA A 93 2.13 -0.02 -10.61
CA ALA A 93 2.32 -0.88 -9.45
C ALA A 93 1.68 -0.29 -8.18
N VAL A 94 1.79 1.03 -7.97
CA VAL A 94 1.16 1.72 -6.83
C VAL A 94 -0.36 1.74 -6.94
N GLU A 95 -0.90 2.05 -8.12
CA GLU A 95 -2.35 2.10 -8.37
C GLU A 95 -3.00 0.75 -8.05
N GLU A 96 -2.46 -0.35 -8.59
CA GLU A 96 -2.94 -1.71 -8.28
C GLU A 96 -2.72 -2.05 -6.81
N GLY A 97 -1.54 -1.77 -6.26
CA GLY A 97 -1.18 -2.15 -4.90
C GLY A 97 -2.06 -1.50 -3.83
N LEU A 98 -2.49 -0.25 -4.02
CA LEU A 98 -3.34 0.46 -3.07
C LEU A 98 -4.76 -0.10 -2.97
N ALA A 99 -5.24 -0.83 -3.98
CA ALA A 99 -6.53 -1.52 -3.91
C ALA A 99 -6.56 -2.57 -2.77
N ALA A 100 -5.40 -3.01 -2.28
CA ALA A 100 -5.30 -3.94 -1.15
C ALA A 100 -5.87 -3.31 0.14
N LEU A 101 -5.84 -1.98 0.27
CA LEU A 101 -6.39 -1.27 1.44
C LEU A 101 -7.92 -1.42 1.56
N ALA A 102 -8.61 -1.85 0.50
CA ALA A 102 -10.03 -2.18 0.55
C ALA A 102 -10.33 -3.45 1.37
N TRP A 103 -9.32 -4.18 1.87
CA TRP A 103 -9.51 -5.39 2.68
C TRP A 103 -10.48 -5.22 3.87
N VAL A 104 -10.56 -4.00 4.42
CA VAL A 104 -11.46 -3.65 5.54
C VAL A 104 -12.95 -3.74 5.20
N THR A 105 -13.31 -3.79 3.91
CA THR A 105 -14.69 -4.00 3.44
C THR A 105 -14.95 -5.43 2.96
N VAL A 106 -13.93 -6.29 2.98
CA VAL A 106 -14.01 -7.67 2.48
C VAL A 106 -14.28 -8.62 3.63
N SER A 107 -15.36 -9.40 3.51
CA SER A 107 -15.78 -10.41 4.48
C SER A 107 -16.29 -11.66 3.74
N PRO A 108 -16.03 -12.89 4.25
CA PRO A 108 -15.31 -13.21 5.49
C PRO A 108 -13.80 -13.32 5.35
N THR A 109 -13.26 -13.33 4.12
CA THR A 109 -11.86 -13.65 3.86
C THR A 109 -11.11 -12.48 3.21
N PRO A 110 -10.59 -11.52 3.99
CA PRO A 110 -9.88 -10.35 3.45
C PRO A 110 -8.45 -10.65 2.95
N VAL A 111 -7.81 -11.71 3.45
CA VAL A 111 -6.43 -12.06 3.07
C VAL A 111 -6.30 -12.48 1.60
N PRO A 112 -7.19 -13.34 1.03
CA PRO A 112 -7.21 -13.61 -0.40
C PRO A 112 -7.29 -12.36 -1.29
N HIS A 113 -8.11 -11.36 -0.93
CA HIS A 113 -8.19 -10.08 -1.66
C HIS A 113 -6.84 -9.38 -1.75
N ILE A 114 -6.08 -9.36 -0.65
CA ILE A 114 -4.74 -8.76 -0.62
C ILE A 114 -3.77 -9.55 -1.50
N HIS A 115 -3.86 -10.89 -1.50
CA HIS A 115 -3.03 -11.73 -2.36
C HIS A 115 -3.33 -11.53 -3.85
N ASP A 116 -4.60 -11.51 -4.25
CA ASP A 116 -4.99 -11.27 -5.65
C ASP A 116 -4.56 -9.89 -6.13
N THR A 117 -4.73 -8.87 -5.27
CA THR A 117 -4.25 -7.51 -5.53
C THR A 117 -2.72 -7.48 -5.68
N ARG A 118 -2.02 -8.17 -4.78
CA ARG A 118 -0.56 -8.28 -4.83
C ARG A 118 -0.11 -8.95 -6.12
N ASP A 119 -0.75 -10.00 -6.59
CA ASP A 119 -0.36 -10.68 -7.82
C ASP A 119 -0.55 -9.78 -9.04
N THR A 120 -1.60 -8.96 -9.05
CA THR A 120 -1.82 -7.93 -10.08
C THR A 120 -0.73 -6.85 -10.03
N MET A 121 -0.41 -6.33 -8.83
CA MET A 121 0.68 -5.37 -8.63
C MET A 121 2.06 -5.94 -9.03
N MET A 122 2.28 -7.23 -8.78
CA MET A 122 3.54 -7.91 -9.11
C MET A 122 3.80 -7.98 -10.61
N PHE A 123 2.78 -7.96 -11.46
CA PHE A 123 2.97 -7.87 -12.91
C PHE A 123 3.82 -6.66 -13.30
N TYR A 124 3.55 -5.49 -12.69
CA TYR A 124 4.29 -4.26 -12.94
C TYR A 124 5.64 -4.23 -12.21
N CYS A 125 5.71 -4.72 -10.97
CA CYS A 125 6.99 -4.85 -10.26
C CYS A 125 7.97 -5.76 -10.99
N ASN A 126 7.50 -6.88 -11.56
CA ASN A 126 8.34 -7.78 -12.35
C ASN A 126 8.88 -7.09 -13.61
N LYS A 127 8.07 -6.27 -14.29
CA LYS A 127 8.55 -5.48 -15.44
C LYS A 127 9.67 -4.52 -15.04
N ILE A 128 9.52 -3.82 -13.91
CA ILE A 128 10.55 -2.93 -13.37
C ILE A 128 11.83 -3.73 -13.08
N MET A 129 11.69 -4.84 -12.35
CA MET A 129 12.83 -5.68 -11.97
C MET A 129 13.58 -6.25 -13.18
N VAL A 130 12.86 -6.64 -14.23
CA VAL A 130 13.47 -7.13 -15.49
C VAL A 130 14.13 -5.98 -16.24
N GLN A 131 13.44 -4.85 -16.42
CA GLN A 131 13.93 -3.71 -17.19
C GLN A 131 15.22 -3.11 -16.59
N TYR A 132 15.31 -3.03 -15.28
CA TYR A 132 16.43 -2.38 -14.59
C TYR A 132 17.46 -3.35 -14.02
N LYS A 133 17.36 -4.64 -14.36
CA LYS A 133 18.31 -5.67 -13.90
C LYS A 133 19.72 -5.35 -14.39
N GLY A 134 20.63 -5.14 -13.44
CA GLY A 134 22.05 -4.88 -13.74
C GLY A 134 22.35 -3.47 -14.27
N THR A 135 21.34 -2.61 -14.45
CA THR A 135 21.51 -1.24 -14.95
C THR A 135 21.18 -0.19 -13.90
N SER A 136 20.10 -0.37 -13.13
CA SER A 136 19.74 0.54 -12.04
C SER A 136 19.17 -0.24 -10.85
N PRO A 137 20.00 -0.56 -9.83
CA PRO A 137 19.58 -1.37 -8.70
C PRO A 137 18.54 -0.67 -7.81
N ASP A 138 18.44 0.65 -7.86
CA ASP A 138 17.48 1.40 -7.04
C ASP A 138 16.04 1.17 -7.48
N HIS A 139 15.77 1.06 -8.79
CA HIS A 139 14.46 0.64 -9.30
C HIS A 139 14.07 -0.76 -8.83
N VAL A 140 15.03 -1.69 -8.83
CA VAL A 140 14.82 -3.07 -8.35
C VAL A 140 14.52 -3.07 -6.85
N THR A 141 15.25 -2.26 -6.08
CA THR A 141 15.08 -2.11 -4.63
C THR A 141 13.71 -1.54 -4.30
N TRP A 142 13.28 -0.51 -5.02
CA TRP A 142 11.94 0.07 -4.88
C TRP A 142 10.84 -0.97 -5.15
N ALA A 143 10.93 -1.73 -6.25
CA ALA A 143 9.93 -2.74 -6.59
C ALA A 143 9.82 -3.84 -5.52
N LYS A 144 10.97 -4.28 -4.97
CA LYS A 144 11.01 -5.24 -3.87
C LYS A 144 10.42 -4.69 -2.58
N ALA A 145 10.62 -3.40 -2.28
CA ALA A 145 10.04 -2.76 -1.11
C ALA A 145 8.51 -2.73 -1.18
N LEU A 146 7.93 -2.41 -2.36
CA LEU A 146 6.48 -2.45 -2.56
C LEU A 146 5.93 -3.89 -2.45
N GLN A 147 6.64 -4.86 -3.02
CA GLN A 147 6.32 -6.29 -2.89
C GLN A 147 6.27 -6.75 -1.42
N ALA A 148 7.26 -6.32 -0.63
CA ALA A 148 7.35 -6.65 0.79
C ALA A 148 6.20 -6.01 1.58
N LEU A 149 5.92 -4.73 1.34
CA LEU A 149 4.82 -4.00 1.98
C LEU A 149 3.47 -4.74 1.87
N LEU A 150 3.11 -5.22 0.67
CA LEU A 150 1.85 -5.95 0.49
C LEU A 150 1.88 -7.36 1.10
N GLY A 151 3.06 -7.99 1.19
CA GLY A 151 3.24 -9.23 1.94
C GLY A 151 3.01 -9.04 3.44
N ASP A 152 3.59 -7.98 4.00
CA ASP A 152 3.46 -7.64 5.42
C ASP A 152 2.03 -7.23 5.77
N LEU A 153 1.33 -6.53 4.86
CA LEU A 153 -0.10 -6.23 5.03
C LEU A 153 -0.93 -7.51 5.11
N ALA A 154 -0.69 -8.49 4.23
CA ALA A 154 -1.40 -9.77 4.27
C ALA A 154 -1.13 -10.53 5.59
N ALA A 155 0.12 -10.52 6.06
CA ALA A 155 0.51 -11.13 7.33
C ALA A 155 -0.19 -10.46 8.52
N TYR A 156 -0.20 -9.13 8.56
CA TYR A 156 -0.92 -8.34 9.56
C TYR A 156 -2.42 -8.69 9.59
N VAL A 157 -3.09 -8.67 8.43
CA VAL A 157 -4.53 -8.95 8.36
C VAL A 157 -4.84 -10.38 8.81
N LYS A 158 -4.02 -11.36 8.40
CA LYS A 158 -4.14 -12.74 8.86
C LYS A 158 -4.05 -12.88 10.38
N GLN A 159 -3.15 -12.13 11.01
CA GLN A 159 -2.92 -12.20 12.47
C GLN A 159 -4.05 -11.56 13.29
N HIS A 160 -4.68 -10.50 12.79
CA HIS A 160 -5.59 -9.68 13.60
C HIS A 160 -7.05 -9.71 13.18
N ARG A 161 -7.37 -10.23 11.99
CA ARG A 161 -8.69 -10.13 11.34
C ARG A 161 -9.11 -11.45 10.70
N THR A 162 -9.01 -12.51 11.49
CA THR A 162 -9.62 -13.83 11.23
C THR A 162 -11.03 -13.90 11.78
#